data_AF-A0A966BBU3-F1
#
_entry.id   AF-A0A966BBU3-F1
#
_cell.length_a   1.000
_cell.length_b   1.000
_cell.length_c   1.000
_cell.angle_alpha   90.00
_cell.angle_beta   90.00
_cell.angle_gamma   90.00
#
_symmetry.space_group_name_H-M   'P 1'
#
loop_
_entity.id
_entity.type
_entity.pdbx_description
1 polymer ?
#
loop_
_entity_poly.entity_id
_entity_poly.type
_entity_poly.pdbx_seq_one_letter_code
_entity_poly.pdbx_strand_id
1 'polypeptide(L)'
;MTAPLIDNLQYSNWSEKIFRELHEGRVHAVHATIAYHESFREMVLNIEAFNRWFEQFPELIFMGRTGDDVRRAAEEGRTAIFFGFQNPSPIEDDLGLVEICHTLGIRFMQLTYNNQSLLATGCYEEVDSGVTRFVRQVIAEMNRVGLVVDMSHSAERSTLEAIEISQRPIAITHANPAWWHPALRNKSDEVLRALTQAGGMLGFSLYPHHLKDSTDCTVEGFCQMVYEAAERYGVEHLGLGSDLCQDQPDSVVSWMRNGRWTKTIDYGEGSASAPGF
;
A
#
# COMPACT_ATOMS: atom_id res chain seq x y z
N MET A 1 -15.15 16.30 17.74
CA MET A 1 -15.13 15.13 16.85
C MET A 1 -13.81 14.41 17.06
N THR A 2 -13.84 13.10 17.23
CA THR A 2 -12.63 12.26 17.29
C THR A 2 -11.93 12.30 15.93
N ALA A 3 -10.61 12.29 15.89
CA ALA A 3 -9.88 12.22 14.63
C ALA A 3 -10.25 10.93 13.88
N PRO A 4 -10.39 10.95 12.54
CA PRO A 4 -10.63 9.73 11.78
C PRO A 4 -9.44 8.77 11.93
N LEU A 5 -9.75 7.49 11.95
CA LEU A 5 -8.79 6.39 11.97
C LEU A 5 -8.70 5.83 10.56
N ILE A 6 -7.49 5.80 10.01
CA ILE A 6 -7.21 5.42 8.63
C ILE A 6 -6.18 4.31 8.66
N ASP A 7 -6.45 3.25 7.91
CA ASP A 7 -5.47 2.23 7.58
C ASP A 7 -5.05 2.37 6.11
N ASN A 8 -3.79 2.72 5.90
CA ASN A 8 -3.24 3.05 4.58
C ASN A 8 -2.92 1.83 3.74
N LEU A 9 -3.09 0.59 4.22
CA LEU A 9 -3.05 -0.59 3.36
C LEU A 9 -3.66 -1.84 4.04
N GLN A 10 -4.60 -2.48 3.35
CA GLN A 10 -5.03 -3.85 3.64
C GLN A 10 -5.21 -4.68 2.35
N TYR A 11 -5.11 -6.00 2.51
CA TYR A 11 -5.49 -7.00 1.51
C TYR A 11 -6.24 -8.18 2.16
N SER A 12 -7.25 -7.87 2.95
CA SER A 12 -8.09 -8.86 3.62
C SER A 12 -9.00 -9.61 2.64
N ASN A 13 -9.45 -10.79 3.04
CA ASN A 13 -10.46 -11.57 2.32
C ASN A 13 -11.86 -10.99 2.60
N TRP A 14 -12.14 -9.84 1.99
CA TRP A 14 -13.29 -8.98 2.27
C TRP A 14 -14.62 -9.73 2.38
N SER A 15 -15.32 -9.48 3.49
CA SER A 15 -16.58 -10.13 3.84
C SER A 15 -17.36 -9.26 4.82
N GLU A 16 -18.65 -9.58 5.03
CA GLU A 16 -19.48 -8.92 6.05
C GLU A 16 -18.82 -8.91 7.43
N LYS A 17 -18.18 -10.03 7.82
CA LYS A 17 -17.46 -10.14 9.09
C LYS A 17 -16.42 -9.02 9.25
N ILE A 18 -15.56 -8.86 8.25
CA ILE A 18 -14.50 -7.82 8.27
C ILE A 18 -15.12 -6.42 8.25
N PHE A 19 -16.19 -6.20 7.48
CA PHE A 19 -16.86 -4.89 7.48
C PHE A 19 -17.43 -4.52 8.86
N ARG A 20 -17.95 -5.51 9.60
CA ARG A 20 -18.41 -5.32 10.98
C ARG A 20 -17.25 -5.06 11.94
N GLU A 21 -16.13 -5.77 11.80
CA GLU A 21 -14.93 -5.54 12.62
C GLU A 21 -14.32 -4.15 12.38
N LEU A 22 -14.28 -3.67 11.13
CA LEU A 22 -13.87 -2.29 10.80
C LEU A 22 -14.78 -1.27 11.50
N HIS A 23 -16.09 -1.51 11.47
CA HIS A 23 -17.07 -0.67 12.14
C HIS A 23 -16.90 -0.68 13.68
N GLU A 24 -16.75 -1.85 14.29
CA GLU A 24 -16.50 -2.02 15.73
C GLU A 24 -15.18 -1.37 16.16
N GLY A 25 -14.13 -1.50 15.34
CA GLY A 25 -12.84 -0.84 15.53
C GLY A 25 -12.87 0.67 15.26
N ARG A 26 -13.98 1.21 14.73
CA ARG A 26 -14.12 2.60 14.28
C ARG A 26 -13.02 2.99 13.29
N VAL A 27 -12.69 2.09 12.37
CA VAL A 27 -11.84 2.41 11.22
C VAL A 27 -12.71 3.17 10.23
N HIS A 28 -12.32 4.40 9.90
CA HIS A 28 -13.14 5.31 9.10
C HIS A 28 -12.72 5.30 7.64
N ALA A 29 -11.48 4.91 7.34
CA ALA A 29 -11.05 4.68 5.97
C ALA A 29 -10.02 3.56 5.88
N VAL A 30 -10.09 2.79 4.79
CA VAL A 30 -9.11 1.75 4.46
C VAL A 30 -8.70 1.89 2.99
N HIS A 31 -7.41 1.90 2.73
CA HIS A 31 -6.87 1.63 1.40
C HIS A 31 -6.85 0.11 1.17
N ALA A 32 -7.83 -0.38 0.41
CA ALA A 32 -7.95 -1.77 0.00
C ALA A 32 -7.17 -2.03 -1.29
N THR A 33 -6.24 -2.97 -1.22
CA THR A 33 -5.55 -3.46 -2.40
C THR A 33 -6.51 -4.26 -3.27
N ILE A 34 -6.59 -3.93 -4.55
CA ILE A 34 -7.41 -4.66 -5.53
C ILE A 34 -6.60 -5.17 -6.74
N ALA A 35 -5.28 -4.99 -6.72
CA ALA A 35 -4.39 -5.57 -7.72
C ALA A 35 -2.96 -5.79 -7.19
N TYR A 36 -2.44 -7.00 -7.39
CA TYR A 36 -1.03 -7.38 -7.28
C TYR A 36 -0.48 -7.90 -8.61
N HIS A 37 -1.19 -8.80 -9.29
CA HIS A 37 -0.74 -9.38 -10.57
C HIS A 37 -1.88 -9.42 -11.60
N GLU A 38 -3.05 -8.91 -11.23
CA GLU A 38 -4.22 -8.78 -12.05
C GLU A 38 -3.92 -7.88 -13.25
N SER A 39 -4.38 -8.33 -14.42
CA SER A 39 -4.57 -7.48 -15.60
C SER A 39 -5.66 -6.43 -15.37
N PHE A 40 -5.79 -5.49 -16.32
CA PHE A 40 -6.88 -4.52 -16.28
C PHE A 40 -8.26 -5.17 -16.13
N ARG A 41 -8.54 -6.24 -16.89
CA ARG A 41 -9.83 -6.91 -16.85
C ARG A 41 -10.09 -7.62 -15.52
N GLU A 42 -9.08 -8.26 -14.96
CA GLU A 42 -9.17 -8.95 -13.66
C GLU A 42 -9.37 -7.95 -12.52
N MET A 43 -8.67 -6.81 -12.56
CA MET A 43 -8.88 -5.70 -11.62
C MET A 43 -10.34 -5.19 -11.67
N VAL A 44 -10.93 -5.08 -12.87
CA VAL A 44 -12.36 -4.69 -13.00
C VAL A 44 -13.28 -5.71 -12.32
N LEU A 45 -12.97 -7.01 -12.33
CA LEU A 45 -13.76 -8.02 -11.61
C LEU A 45 -13.71 -7.81 -10.09
N ASN A 46 -12.58 -7.34 -9.55
CA ASN A 46 -12.45 -6.96 -8.15
C ASN A 46 -13.32 -5.73 -7.82
N ILE A 47 -13.38 -4.74 -8.71
CA ILE A 47 -14.32 -3.60 -8.58
C ILE A 47 -15.77 -4.08 -8.60
N GLU A 48 -16.14 -4.99 -9.52
CA GLU A 48 -17.49 -5.57 -9.58
C GLU A 48 -17.86 -6.26 -8.26
N ALA A 49 -16.91 -6.95 -7.61
CA ALA A 49 -17.13 -7.55 -6.30
C ALA A 49 -17.39 -6.51 -5.21
N PHE A 50 -16.58 -5.46 -5.14
CA PHE A 50 -16.80 -4.37 -4.18
C PHE A 50 -18.11 -3.62 -4.41
N ASN A 51 -18.50 -3.37 -5.66
CA ASN A 51 -19.78 -2.74 -5.96
C ASN A 51 -20.95 -3.51 -5.35
N ARG A 52 -20.93 -4.86 -5.45
CA ARG A 52 -21.94 -5.71 -4.80
C ARG A 52 -21.90 -5.59 -3.27
N TRP A 53 -20.72 -5.50 -2.66
CA TRP A 53 -20.62 -5.29 -1.21
C TRP A 53 -21.11 -3.92 -0.77
N PHE A 54 -20.88 -2.85 -1.55
CA PHE A 54 -21.43 -1.53 -1.26
C PHE A 54 -22.97 -1.51 -1.34
N GLU A 55 -23.57 -2.28 -2.25
CA GLU A 55 -25.02 -2.46 -2.35
C GLU A 55 -25.60 -3.28 -1.19
N GLN A 56 -24.87 -4.31 -0.74
CA GLN A 56 -25.33 -5.24 0.31
C GLN A 56 -25.15 -4.68 1.73
N PHE A 57 -24.10 -3.90 1.97
CA PHE A 57 -23.72 -3.38 3.29
C PHE A 57 -23.59 -1.84 3.30
N PRO A 58 -24.57 -1.09 2.77
CA PRO A 58 -24.48 0.36 2.66
C PRO A 58 -24.37 1.04 4.03
N GLU A 59 -24.86 0.43 5.10
CA GLU A 59 -24.75 0.92 6.47
C GLU A 59 -23.36 0.74 7.09
N LEU A 60 -22.49 -0.08 6.49
CA LEU A 60 -21.13 -0.34 7.00
C LEU A 60 -20.07 0.35 6.15
N ILE A 61 -20.17 0.26 4.83
CA ILE A 61 -19.11 0.67 3.92
C ILE A 61 -19.62 1.48 2.72
N PHE A 62 -18.71 2.24 2.11
CA PHE A 62 -18.90 2.83 0.78
C PHE A 62 -17.56 3.10 0.09
N MET A 63 -17.62 3.40 -1.19
CA MET A 63 -16.45 3.79 -1.96
C MET A 63 -15.94 5.18 -1.56
N GLY A 64 -14.69 5.26 -1.11
CA GLY A 64 -13.96 6.50 -0.89
C GLY A 64 -13.24 6.98 -2.14
N ARG A 65 -13.27 8.30 -2.40
CA ARG A 65 -12.58 8.94 -3.52
C ARG A 65 -11.79 10.18 -3.11
N THR A 66 -12.12 10.79 -1.98
CA THR A 66 -11.56 12.07 -1.52
C THR A 66 -11.40 12.09 0.00
N GLY A 67 -10.65 13.08 0.51
CA GLY A 67 -10.58 13.31 1.96
C GLY A 67 -11.92 13.68 2.60
N ASP A 68 -12.89 14.17 1.82
CA ASP A 68 -14.25 14.45 2.30
C ASP A 68 -14.99 13.15 2.63
N ASP A 69 -14.73 12.08 1.89
CA ASP A 69 -15.31 10.76 2.18
C ASP A 69 -14.81 10.19 3.51
N VAL A 70 -13.56 10.47 3.89
CA VAL A 70 -13.03 10.08 5.21
C VAL A 70 -13.76 10.81 6.33
N ARG A 71 -13.99 12.12 6.17
CA ARG A 71 -14.73 12.93 7.15
C ARG A 71 -16.19 12.47 7.26
N ARG A 72 -16.83 12.22 6.12
CA ARG A 72 -18.18 11.65 6.04
C ARG A 72 -18.26 10.29 6.74
N ALA A 73 -17.28 9.40 6.52
CA ALA A 73 -17.23 8.10 7.16
C ALA A 73 -17.17 8.23 8.70
N ALA A 74 -16.39 9.17 9.21
CA ALA A 74 -16.33 9.49 10.64
C ALA A 74 -17.63 10.06 11.20
N GLU A 75 -18.32 10.92 10.45
CA GLU A 75 -19.61 11.50 10.85
C GLU A 75 -20.74 10.48 10.84
N GLU A 76 -20.77 9.60 9.83
CA GLU A 76 -21.82 8.61 9.62
C GLU A 76 -21.56 7.28 10.37
N GLY A 77 -20.38 7.10 10.97
CA GLY A 77 -20.00 5.84 11.63
C GLY A 77 -19.81 4.69 10.64
N ARG A 78 -19.28 4.96 9.45
CA ARG A 78 -19.05 4.00 8.35
C ARG A 78 -17.57 3.92 8.02
N THR A 79 -17.18 3.00 7.13
CA THR A 79 -15.82 2.95 6.55
C THR A 79 -15.85 3.35 5.07
N ALA A 80 -15.03 4.33 4.70
CA ALA A 80 -14.73 4.63 3.30
C ALA A 80 -13.63 3.68 2.77
N ILE A 81 -13.93 2.93 1.72
CA ILE A 81 -13.00 2.00 1.07
C ILE A 81 -12.36 2.70 -0.13
N PHE A 82 -11.07 2.95 -0.06
CA PHE A 82 -10.26 3.51 -1.15
C PHE A 82 -9.56 2.37 -1.88
N PHE A 83 -9.64 2.33 -3.20
CA PHE A 83 -8.93 1.31 -3.96
C PHE A 83 -7.51 1.72 -4.28
N GLY A 84 -6.60 0.75 -4.24
CA GLY A 84 -5.28 0.91 -4.81
C GLY A 84 -4.64 -0.37 -5.28
N PHE A 85 -3.51 -0.19 -5.95
CA PHE A 85 -2.74 -1.26 -6.57
C PHE A 85 -1.39 -1.39 -5.88
N GLN A 86 -1.00 -2.62 -5.59
CA GLN A 86 0.36 -2.92 -5.15
C GLN A 86 1.31 -3.22 -6.31
N ASN A 87 0.82 -3.24 -7.56
CA ASN A 87 1.65 -3.39 -8.76
C ASN A 87 1.00 -2.59 -9.90
N PRO A 88 1.76 -1.96 -10.81
CA PRO A 88 1.16 -1.26 -11.95
C PRO A 88 0.60 -2.19 -13.04
N SER A 89 0.48 -3.50 -12.80
CA SER A 89 0.01 -4.44 -13.83
C SER A 89 -1.29 -4.05 -14.53
N PRO A 90 -2.28 -3.40 -13.89
CA PRO A 90 -3.51 -2.99 -14.58
C PRO A 90 -3.34 -1.89 -15.62
N ILE A 91 -2.25 -1.10 -15.59
CA ILE A 91 -2.00 -0.07 -16.61
C ILE A 91 -1.16 -0.57 -17.79
N GLU A 92 -0.62 -1.80 -17.69
CA GLU A 92 0.15 -2.45 -18.75
C GLU A 92 1.27 -1.52 -19.27
N ASP A 93 1.38 -1.32 -20.58
CA ASP A 93 2.25 -0.35 -21.23
C ASP A 93 1.49 0.86 -21.81
N ASP A 94 0.27 1.11 -21.33
CA ASP A 94 -0.63 2.15 -21.81
C ASP A 94 -0.83 3.27 -20.77
N LEU A 95 -0.25 4.44 -21.06
CA LEU A 95 -0.39 5.63 -20.22
C LEU A 95 -1.86 6.05 -20.01
N GLY A 96 -2.72 5.87 -21.01
CA GLY A 96 -4.12 6.26 -20.93
C GLY A 96 -4.91 5.49 -19.86
N LEU A 97 -4.46 4.29 -19.50
CA LEU A 97 -5.09 3.50 -18.45
C LEU A 97 -4.93 4.11 -17.05
N VAL A 98 -3.98 5.02 -16.83
CA VAL A 98 -3.87 5.77 -15.57
C VAL A 98 -5.14 6.58 -15.29
N GLU A 99 -5.62 7.35 -16.28
CA GLU A 99 -6.84 8.15 -16.15
C GLU A 99 -8.09 7.26 -16.05
N ILE A 100 -8.14 6.15 -16.80
CA ILE A 100 -9.24 5.20 -16.73
C ILE A 100 -9.32 4.56 -15.34
N CYS A 101 -8.21 4.05 -14.81
CA CYS A 101 -8.16 3.52 -13.45
C CYS A 101 -8.58 4.57 -12.41
N HIS A 102 -8.08 5.80 -12.52
CA HIS A 102 -8.51 6.87 -11.62
C HIS A 102 -10.03 7.15 -11.71
N THR A 103 -10.60 7.14 -12.92
CA THR A 103 -12.04 7.32 -13.16
C THR A 103 -12.87 6.21 -12.52
N LEU A 104 -12.42 4.95 -12.67
CA LEU A 104 -12.98 3.77 -12.01
C LEU A 104 -12.88 3.84 -10.48
N GLY A 105 -12.02 4.73 -9.96
CA GLY A 105 -12.00 5.15 -8.56
C GLY A 105 -10.78 4.69 -7.77
N ILE A 106 -9.74 4.23 -8.47
CA ILE A 106 -8.44 3.93 -7.88
C ILE A 106 -7.78 5.24 -7.42
N ARG A 107 -7.14 5.21 -6.24
CA ARG A 107 -6.52 6.39 -5.62
C ARG A 107 -5.05 6.21 -5.26
N PHE A 108 -4.58 4.97 -5.18
CA PHE A 108 -3.17 4.65 -4.92
C PHE A 108 -2.67 3.64 -5.95
N MET A 109 -1.44 3.81 -6.41
CA MET A 109 -0.78 2.82 -7.24
C MET A 109 0.70 2.76 -6.90
N GLN A 110 1.16 1.58 -6.54
CA GLN A 110 2.57 1.29 -6.46
C GLN A 110 3.19 1.23 -7.86
N LEU A 111 4.47 1.61 -7.95
CA LEU A 111 5.22 1.52 -9.20
C LEU A 111 5.85 0.14 -9.43
N THR A 112 5.96 -0.69 -8.39
CA THR A 112 6.56 -2.03 -8.41
C THR A 112 5.93 -2.94 -7.37
N TYR A 113 6.07 -4.25 -7.56
CA TYR A 113 5.85 -5.25 -6.52
C TYR A 113 7.01 -6.26 -6.50
N ASN A 114 7.95 -6.08 -5.57
CA ASN A 114 9.15 -6.91 -5.32
C ASN A 114 10.18 -6.96 -6.47
N ASN A 115 9.72 -7.24 -7.68
CA ASN A 115 10.52 -7.37 -8.90
C ASN A 115 10.53 -6.06 -9.70
N GLN A 116 11.39 -6.01 -10.72
CA GLN A 116 11.41 -4.92 -11.69
C GLN A 116 10.10 -4.89 -12.50
N SER A 117 9.49 -3.72 -12.59
CA SER A 117 8.34 -3.45 -13.45
C SER A 117 8.75 -2.67 -14.70
N LEU A 118 7.79 -2.34 -15.58
CA LEU A 118 8.03 -1.39 -16.67
C LEU A 118 8.34 0.03 -16.17
N LEU A 119 8.11 0.31 -14.89
CA LEU A 119 8.18 1.64 -14.31
C LEU A 119 9.44 1.86 -13.46
N ALA A 120 9.76 0.93 -12.55
CA ALA A 120 10.87 1.08 -11.62
C ALA A 120 11.38 -0.27 -11.13
N THR A 121 12.43 -0.27 -10.31
CA THR A 121 12.99 -1.49 -9.72
C THR A 121 12.37 -1.80 -8.35
N GLY A 122 11.95 -3.04 -8.15
CA GLY A 122 11.40 -3.53 -6.89
C GLY A 122 12.47 -3.88 -5.86
N CYS A 123 12.09 -3.99 -4.58
CA CYS A 123 13.02 -4.12 -3.46
C CYS A 123 13.81 -5.45 -3.38
N TYR A 124 13.45 -6.48 -4.13
CA TYR A 124 14.16 -7.77 -4.14
C TYR A 124 15.07 -7.98 -5.35
N GLU A 125 15.11 -7.01 -6.27
CA GLU A 125 16.05 -7.07 -7.37
C GLU A 125 17.48 -6.85 -6.87
N GLU A 126 18.42 -7.62 -7.39
CA GLU A 126 19.84 -7.51 -7.02
C GLU A 126 20.42 -6.13 -7.43
N VAL A 127 19.91 -5.55 -8.52
CA VAL A 127 20.39 -4.30 -9.08
C VAL A 127 19.25 -3.29 -9.18
N ASP A 128 19.31 -2.22 -8.39
CA ASP A 128 18.41 -1.07 -8.53
C ASP A 128 18.82 -0.18 -9.72
N SER A 129 18.14 -0.40 -10.85
CA SER A 129 18.36 0.38 -12.07
C SER A 129 17.79 1.80 -12.00
N GLY A 130 17.05 2.13 -10.94
CA GLY A 130 16.27 3.36 -10.82
C GLY A 130 14.95 3.27 -11.60
N VAL A 131 14.44 4.43 -12.00
CA VAL A 131 13.16 4.54 -12.70
C VAL A 131 13.35 4.58 -14.21
N THR A 132 12.43 3.98 -14.96
CA THR A 132 12.52 3.93 -16.44
C THR A 132 12.18 5.27 -17.10
N ARG A 133 12.27 5.35 -18.43
CA ARG A 133 11.75 6.53 -19.17
C ARG A 133 10.22 6.63 -19.10
N PHE A 134 9.52 5.50 -18.99
CA PHE A 134 8.06 5.43 -19.07
C PHE A 134 7.43 5.98 -17.80
N VAL A 135 7.99 5.65 -16.64
CA VAL A 135 7.50 6.13 -15.34
C VAL A 135 7.47 7.65 -15.20
N ARG A 136 8.32 8.39 -15.91
CA ARG A 136 8.31 9.86 -15.89
C ARG A 136 7.00 10.39 -16.47
N GLN A 137 6.47 9.72 -17.50
CA GLN A 137 5.16 10.02 -18.06
C GLN A 137 4.05 9.54 -17.13
N VAL A 138 4.19 8.35 -16.55
CA VAL A 138 3.18 7.80 -15.62
C VAL A 138 3.05 8.65 -14.36
N ILE A 139 4.14 9.02 -13.68
CA ILE A 139 4.12 9.92 -12.50
C ILE A 139 3.53 11.29 -12.87
N ALA A 140 3.86 11.84 -14.04
CA ALA A 140 3.27 13.10 -14.49
C ALA A 140 1.74 12.98 -14.65
N GLU A 141 1.27 11.88 -15.23
CA GLU A 141 -0.16 11.63 -15.41
C GLU A 141 -0.88 11.33 -14.10
N MET A 142 -0.26 10.54 -13.22
CA MET A 142 -0.72 10.30 -11.85
C MET A 142 -0.88 11.61 -11.08
N ASN A 143 0.10 12.50 -11.15
CA ASN A 143 0.05 13.82 -10.54
C ASN A 143 -1.10 14.68 -11.10
N ARG A 144 -1.28 14.65 -12.44
CA ARG A 144 -2.35 15.38 -13.13
C ARG A 144 -3.74 14.92 -12.69
N VAL A 145 -4.00 13.61 -12.67
CA VAL A 145 -5.32 13.06 -12.33
C VAL A 145 -5.57 12.99 -10.82
N GLY A 146 -4.51 12.98 -10.01
CA GLY A 146 -4.58 12.83 -8.56
C GLY A 146 -4.54 11.37 -8.08
N LEU A 147 -3.86 10.49 -8.83
CA LEU A 147 -3.53 9.14 -8.38
C LEU A 147 -2.23 9.20 -7.56
N VAL A 148 -2.27 8.74 -6.31
CA VAL A 148 -1.12 8.79 -5.39
C VAL A 148 -0.08 7.74 -5.80
N VAL A 149 1.16 8.17 -5.95
CA VAL A 149 2.32 7.30 -6.16
C VAL A 149 2.68 6.64 -4.82
N ASP A 150 2.75 5.31 -4.82
CA ASP A 150 3.20 4.52 -3.68
C ASP A 150 4.53 3.82 -3.99
N MET A 151 5.49 3.89 -3.08
CA MET A 151 6.83 3.32 -3.24
C MET A 151 7.16 2.28 -2.17
N SER A 152 6.13 1.68 -1.56
CA SER A 152 6.33 0.64 -0.57
C SER A 152 7.22 -0.45 -1.16
N HIS A 153 6.83 -1.17 -2.22
CA HIS A 153 7.58 -2.33 -2.76
C HIS A 153 8.71 -1.98 -3.75
N SER A 154 9.29 -0.80 -3.63
CA SER A 154 10.35 -0.31 -4.51
C SER A 154 11.72 -0.29 -3.83
N ALA A 155 12.77 -0.42 -4.64
CA ALA A 155 14.14 -0.29 -4.21
C ALA A 155 14.51 1.18 -3.88
N GLU A 156 15.67 1.38 -3.25
CA GLU A 156 16.08 2.66 -2.67
C GLU A 156 16.24 3.79 -3.71
N ARG A 157 17.09 3.59 -4.72
CA ARG A 157 17.34 4.57 -5.78
C ARG A 157 16.06 4.83 -6.58
N SER A 158 15.31 3.78 -6.90
CA SER A 158 13.99 3.91 -7.54
C SER A 158 13.04 4.80 -6.73
N THR A 159 13.03 4.64 -5.40
CA THR A 159 12.21 5.48 -4.49
C THR A 159 12.68 6.93 -4.49
N LEU A 160 13.98 7.18 -4.36
CA LEU A 160 14.55 8.54 -4.36
C LEU A 160 14.29 9.28 -5.68
N GLU A 161 14.46 8.61 -6.82
CA GLU A 161 14.18 9.20 -8.13
C GLU A 161 12.68 9.49 -8.31
N ALA A 162 11.78 8.62 -7.82
CA ALA A 162 10.33 8.88 -7.87
C ALA A 162 9.93 10.09 -7.01
N ILE A 163 10.55 10.27 -5.83
CA ILE A 163 10.39 11.46 -4.99
C ILE A 163 10.82 12.71 -5.75
N GLU A 164 11.99 12.69 -6.39
CA GLU A 164 12.55 13.83 -7.13
C GLU A 164 11.67 14.25 -8.32
N ILE A 165 11.12 13.27 -9.05
CA ILE A 165 10.37 13.52 -10.29
C ILE A 165 8.93 13.94 -10.02
N SER A 166 8.35 13.52 -8.88
CA SER A 166 6.95 13.80 -8.57
C SER A 166 6.73 15.27 -8.19
N GLN A 167 5.70 15.89 -8.77
CA GLN A 167 5.27 17.25 -8.43
C GLN A 167 4.28 17.30 -7.25
N ARG A 168 3.84 16.13 -6.77
CA ARG A 168 2.98 15.97 -5.59
C ARG A 168 3.64 15.01 -4.62
N PRO A 169 3.37 15.14 -3.31
CA PRO A 169 3.84 14.18 -2.32
C PRO A 169 3.49 12.74 -2.71
N ILE A 170 4.47 11.84 -2.57
CA ILE A 170 4.27 10.40 -2.72
C ILE A 170 4.03 9.76 -1.34
N ALA A 171 3.63 8.50 -1.33
CA ALA A 171 3.47 7.71 -0.13
C ALA A 171 4.41 6.50 -0.10
N ILE A 172 4.75 6.07 1.10
CA ILE A 172 5.15 4.71 1.42
C ILE A 172 4.06 4.20 2.34
N THR A 173 3.03 3.57 1.77
CA THR A 173 1.80 3.26 2.52
C THR A 173 2.00 2.24 3.63
N HIS A 174 2.97 1.33 3.52
CA HIS A 174 3.20 0.26 4.51
C HIS A 174 4.67 -0.20 4.51
N ALA A 175 5.49 0.38 5.37
CA ALA A 175 6.85 -0.11 5.65
C ALA A 175 7.30 0.37 7.02
N ASN A 176 8.41 -0.15 7.54
CA ASN A 176 9.02 0.36 8.76
C ASN A 176 10.42 0.94 8.50
N PRO A 177 11.00 1.69 9.45
CA PRO A 177 12.36 2.19 9.30
C PRO A 177 13.43 1.11 9.44
N ALA A 178 14.42 1.11 8.56
CA ALA A 178 15.51 0.13 8.55
C ALA A 178 16.44 0.25 9.78
N TRP A 179 16.52 1.45 10.39
CA TRP A 179 17.25 1.64 11.65
C TRP A 179 16.62 0.91 12.84
N TRP A 180 15.34 0.51 12.74
CA TRP A 180 14.66 -0.28 13.76
C TRP A 180 14.79 -1.79 13.49
N HIS A 181 14.56 -2.19 12.24
CA HIS A 181 14.73 -3.58 11.78
C HIS A 181 15.18 -3.60 10.31
N PRO A 182 16.33 -4.22 9.98
CA PRO A 182 16.90 -4.16 8.63
C PRO A 182 16.32 -5.24 7.70
N ALA A 183 15.00 -5.22 7.46
CA ALA A 183 14.36 -5.99 6.38
C ALA A 183 14.58 -5.29 5.03
N LEU A 184 14.61 -6.04 3.91
CA LEU A 184 14.79 -5.45 2.56
C LEU A 184 13.63 -4.50 2.20
N ARG A 185 12.44 -4.79 2.75
CA ARG A 185 11.22 -3.97 2.66
C ARG A 185 11.26 -2.68 3.49
N ASN A 186 12.06 -2.64 4.55
CA ASN A 186 12.14 -1.47 5.44
C ASN A 186 13.00 -0.36 4.81
N LYS A 187 12.66 0.89 5.11
CA LYS A 187 13.20 2.06 4.40
C LYS A 187 14.36 2.70 5.15
N SER A 188 15.41 3.05 4.41
CA SER A 188 16.58 3.73 4.96
C SER A 188 16.23 5.12 5.49
N ASP A 189 17.08 5.64 6.39
CA ASP A 189 16.93 7.01 6.91
C ASP A 189 17.00 8.05 5.78
N GLU A 190 17.78 7.78 4.73
CA GLU A 190 17.88 8.64 3.54
C GLU A 190 16.54 8.74 2.81
N VAL A 191 15.91 7.60 2.49
CA VAL A 191 14.59 7.56 1.85
C VAL A 191 13.54 8.26 2.72
N LEU A 192 13.53 7.99 4.02
CA LEU A 192 12.53 8.58 4.92
C LEU A 192 12.70 10.10 5.06
N ARG A 193 13.92 10.62 5.09
CA ARG A 193 14.16 12.08 5.07
C ARG A 193 13.75 12.71 3.75
N ALA A 194 14.11 12.09 2.62
CA ALA A 194 13.72 12.59 1.31
C ALA A 194 12.18 12.62 1.17
N LEU A 195 11.51 11.55 1.63
CA LEU A 195 10.06 11.43 1.61
C LEU A 195 9.39 12.55 2.41
N THR A 196 9.78 12.76 3.67
CA THR A 196 9.13 13.77 4.52
C THR A 196 9.47 15.20 4.10
N GLN A 197 10.71 15.45 3.64
CA GLN A 197 11.08 16.75 3.06
C GLN A 197 10.27 17.10 1.81
N ALA A 198 9.88 16.11 1.02
CA ALA A 198 8.99 16.28 -0.14
C ALA A 198 7.49 16.35 0.24
N GLY A 199 7.15 16.34 1.53
CA GLY A 199 5.77 16.38 2.02
C GLY A 199 5.06 15.02 2.00
N GLY A 200 5.78 13.93 1.72
CA GLY A 200 5.24 12.58 1.65
C GLY A 200 4.93 11.98 3.02
N MET A 201 4.45 10.74 3.03
CA MET A 201 4.07 10.04 4.27
C MET A 201 4.53 8.59 4.32
N LEU A 202 4.86 8.12 5.52
CA LEU A 202 5.12 6.71 5.85
C LEU A 202 3.93 6.14 6.64
N GLY A 203 3.35 5.03 6.19
CA GLY A 203 2.46 4.19 6.98
C GLY A 203 3.23 3.03 7.60
N PHE A 204 3.13 2.85 8.91
CA PHE A 204 3.80 1.76 9.62
C PHE A 204 3.12 0.42 9.38
N SER A 205 3.91 -0.58 9.01
CA SER A 205 3.46 -1.94 8.71
C SER A 205 3.47 -2.82 9.95
N LEU A 206 2.44 -3.67 10.08
CA LEU A 206 2.33 -4.70 11.11
C LEU A 206 2.69 -6.09 10.58
N TYR A 207 3.23 -6.17 9.36
CA TYR A 207 3.64 -7.44 8.75
C TYR A 207 4.84 -8.03 9.51
N PRO A 208 4.78 -9.27 10.03
CA PRO A 208 5.80 -9.81 10.91
C PRO A 208 7.22 -9.75 10.35
N HIS A 209 7.43 -9.94 9.05
CA HIS A 209 8.78 -9.84 8.47
C HIS A 209 9.33 -8.40 8.39
N HIS A 210 8.50 -7.38 8.59
CA HIS A 210 8.93 -5.99 8.71
C HIS A 210 9.15 -5.57 10.17
N LEU A 211 8.73 -6.40 11.14
CA LEU A 211 8.79 -6.10 12.56
C LEU A 211 10.07 -6.61 13.20
N LYS A 212 10.65 -5.80 14.09
CA LYS A 212 11.69 -6.28 14.99
C LYS A 212 11.12 -7.40 15.85
N ASP A 213 11.85 -8.51 15.96
CA ASP A 213 11.44 -9.72 16.69
C ASP A 213 10.23 -10.44 16.05
N SER A 214 9.86 -10.10 14.81
CA SER A 214 8.83 -10.77 14.03
C SER A 214 7.50 -10.93 14.78
N THR A 215 6.96 -12.15 14.86
CA THR A 215 5.71 -12.45 15.59
C THR A 215 5.78 -12.19 17.09
N ASP A 216 6.98 -12.09 17.66
CA ASP A 216 7.20 -11.77 19.07
C ASP A 216 7.31 -10.25 19.32
N CYS A 217 7.12 -9.41 18.28
CA CYS A 217 7.10 -7.96 18.42
C CYS A 217 6.02 -7.52 19.42
N THR A 218 6.43 -6.77 20.44
CA THR A 218 5.50 -6.22 21.44
C THR A 218 4.88 -4.91 20.97
N VAL A 219 3.69 -4.60 21.50
CA VAL A 219 3.03 -3.30 21.25
C VAL A 219 3.90 -2.16 21.74
N GLU A 220 4.55 -2.31 22.90
CA GLU A 220 5.48 -1.33 23.45
C GLU A 220 6.68 -1.10 22.53
N GLY A 221 7.26 -2.17 21.98
CA GLY A 221 8.38 -2.08 21.04
C GLY A 221 8.01 -1.36 19.74
N PHE A 222 6.81 -1.64 19.21
CA PHE A 222 6.28 -0.95 18.04
C PHE A 222 5.98 0.53 18.32
N CYS A 223 5.32 0.84 19.45
CA CYS A 223 5.04 2.21 19.85
C CYS A 223 6.32 3.03 20.09
N GLN A 224 7.38 2.41 20.64
CA GLN A 224 8.68 3.07 20.80
C GLN A 224 9.29 3.42 19.43
N MET A 225 9.19 2.53 18.44
CA MET A 225 9.63 2.82 17.07
C MET A 225 8.85 4.00 16.47
N VAL A 226 7.52 4.01 16.63
CA VAL A 226 6.66 5.10 16.14
C VAL A 226 7.03 6.43 16.81
N TYR A 227 7.27 6.42 18.12
CA TYR A 227 7.71 7.60 18.87
C TYR A 227 9.05 8.14 18.35
N GLU A 228 10.05 7.28 18.14
CA GLU A 228 11.34 7.70 17.59
C GLU A 228 11.25 8.18 16.14
N ALA A 229 10.38 7.57 15.33
CA ALA A 229 10.12 8.03 13.98
C ALA A 229 9.47 9.42 13.97
N ALA A 230 8.53 9.69 14.89
CA ALA A 230 7.91 11.00 15.07
C ALA A 230 8.93 12.08 15.43
N GLU A 231 9.86 11.79 16.36
CA GLU A 231 10.95 12.70 16.73
C GLU A 231 11.90 13.00 15.54
N ARG A 232 12.11 12.03 14.65
CA ARG A 232 13.03 12.17 13.50
C ARG A 232 12.42 12.84 12.28
N TYR A 233 11.14 12.57 12.01
CA TYR A 233 10.53 12.85 10.72
C TYR A 233 9.28 13.73 10.79
N GLY A 234 8.75 14.02 11.99
CA GLY A 234 7.54 14.82 12.18
C GLY A 234 6.27 13.97 12.17
N VAL A 235 5.34 14.24 13.11
CA VAL A 235 4.09 13.49 13.28
C VAL A 235 3.11 13.64 12.11
N GLU A 236 3.24 14.71 11.34
CA GLU A 236 2.42 15.05 10.18
C GLU A 236 2.69 14.16 8.95
N HIS A 237 3.81 13.43 8.96
CA HIS A 237 4.25 12.57 7.87
C HIS A 237 4.04 11.08 8.17
N LEU A 238 3.36 10.74 9.26
CA LEU A 238 3.28 9.37 9.77
C LEU A 238 1.83 8.89 9.86
N GLY A 239 1.62 7.62 9.57
CA GLY A 239 0.32 6.95 9.69
C GLY A 239 0.47 5.45 9.93
N LEU A 240 -0.64 4.72 9.87
CA LEU A 240 -0.65 3.26 9.92
C LEU A 240 -0.97 2.71 8.54
N GLY A 241 -0.31 1.64 8.13
CA GLY A 241 -0.63 0.85 6.95
C GLY A 241 -0.41 -0.60 7.30
N SER A 242 -1.40 -1.21 7.92
CA SER A 242 -1.23 -2.43 8.70
C SER A 242 -0.68 -3.59 7.88
N ASP A 243 -0.97 -3.61 6.58
CA ASP A 243 -0.68 -4.72 5.67
C ASP A 243 -1.43 -6.00 6.10
N LEU A 244 -2.60 -5.82 6.72
CA LEU A 244 -3.45 -6.93 7.14
C LEU A 244 -3.96 -7.70 5.92
N CYS A 245 -3.74 -9.01 5.97
CA CYS A 245 -4.28 -9.98 5.02
C CYS A 245 -5.28 -10.90 5.73
N GLN A 246 -6.19 -10.29 6.49
CA GLN A 246 -7.08 -11.00 7.38
C GLN A 246 -7.96 -12.00 6.62
N ASP A 247 -8.12 -13.21 7.18
CA ASP A 247 -8.92 -14.31 6.63
C ASP A 247 -8.51 -14.77 5.20
N GLN A 248 -7.33 -14.37 4.72
CA GLN A 248 -6.76 -14.89 3.47
C GLN A 248 -6.15 -16.29 3.68
N PRO A 249 -6.31 -17.23 2.73
CA PRO A 249 -5.63 -18.52 2.77
C PRO A 249 -4.16 -18.39 2.35
N ASP A 250 -3.31 -19.33 2.79
CA ASP A 250 -1.89 -19.38 2.41
C ASP A 250 -1.65 -19.40 0.89
N SER A 251 -2.60 -19.94 0.12
CA SER A 251 -2.54 -19.93 -1.34
C SER A 251 -2.52 -18.52 -1.93
N VAL A 252 -3.18 -17.56 -1.28
CA VAL A 252 -3.17 -16.15 -1.70
C VAL A 252 -1.83 -15.51 -1.40
N VAL A 253 -1.22 -15.78 -0.25
CA VAL A 253 0.13 -15.31 0.10
C VAL A 253 1.16 -15.84 -0.88
N SER A 254 1.06 -17.13 -1.19
CA SER A 254 1.92 -17.77 -2.19
C SER A 254 1.74 -17.11 -3.56
N TRP A 255 0.49 -16.88 -4.00
CA TRP A 255 0.23 -16.20 -5.26
C TRP A 255 0.73 -14.75 -5.28
N MET A 256 0.58 -13.98 -4.20
CA MET A 256 1.10 -12.62 -4.09
C MET A 256 2.61 -12.58 -4.33
N ARG A 257 3.37 -13.47 -3.69
CA ARG A 257 4.84 -13.51 -3.82
C ARG A 257 5.30 -14.02 -5.19
N ASN A 258 4.63 -15.04 -5.73
CA ASN A 258 5.11 -15.80 -6.90
C ASN A 258 4.49 -15.34 -8.22
N GLY A 259 3.35 -14.63 -8.16
CA GLY A 259 2.60 -14.16 -9.31
C GLY A 259 2.47 -15.22 -10.42
N ARG A 260 2.82 -14.81 -11.65
CA ARG A 260 2.92 -15.69 -12.82
C ARG A 260 4.36 -15.81 -13.34
N TRP A 261 5.31 -15.22 -12.64
CA TRP A 261 6.68 -15.02 -13.12
C TRP A 261 7.60 -16.21 -12.81
N THR A 262 7.23 -17.07 -11.86
CA THR A 262 8.01 -18.25 -11.48
C THR A 262 7.16 -19.52 -11.35
N LYS A 263 7.83 -20.67 -11.46
CA LYS A 263 7.27 -22.00 -11.15
C LYS A 263 7.80 -22.57 -9.83
N THR A 264 8.81 -21.93 -9.23
CA THR A 264 9.41 -22.31 -7.95
C THR A 264 8.89 -21.39 -6.86
N ILE A 265 8.76 -21.91 -5.64
CA ILE A 265 8.28 -21.13 -4.50
C ILE A 265 9.36 -20.12 -4.09
N ASP A 266 9.00 -18.85 -4.17
CA ASP A 266 9.63 -17.71 -3.54
C ASP A 266 8.94 -17.39 -2.21
N TYR A 267 9.73 -17.18 -1.17
CA TYR A 267 9.26 -16.93 0.20
C TYR A 267 9.23 -15.44 0.58
N GLY A 268 9.66 -14.53 -0.30
CA GLY A 268 9.86 -13.12 0.00
C GLY A 268 10.87 -12.94 1.14
N GLU A 269 10.54 -12.10 2.13
CA GLU A 269 11.33 -11.98 3.37
C GLU A 269 11.27 -13.26 4.24
N GLY A 270 10.32 -14.17 3.97
CA GLY A 270 10.13 -15.39 4.75
C GLY A 270 11.10 -16.51 4.38
N SER A 271 10.81 -17.71 4.89
CA SER A 271 11.60 -18.92 4.59
C SER A 271 10.73 -20.17 4.49
N ALA A 272 11.30 -21.29 4.05
CA ALA A 272 10.59 -22.56 4.01
C ALA A 272 10.04 -23.02 5.37
N SER A 273 10.70 -22.66 6.48
CA SER A 273 10.26 -22.95 7.84
C SER A 273 9.30 -21.91 8.42
N ALA A 274 9.22 -20.72 7.83
CA ALA A 274 8.33 -19.63 8.23
C ALA A 274 7.78 -18.92 6.98
N PRO A 275 6.90 -19.59 6.21
CA PRO A 275 6.43 -19.08 4.93
C PRO A 275 5.18 -18.19 5.07
N GLY A 276 4.54 -18.15 6.23
CA GLY A 276 3.31 -17.40 6.45
C GLY A 276 3.52 -15.90 6.58
N PHE A 277 2.44 -15.24 7.00
CA PHE A 277 2.46 -13.88 7.54
C PHE A 277 3.36 -13.81 8.77
#